data_AF-U6DCY7-F1
#
_entry.id   AF-U6DCY7-F1
#
_cell.length_a   1.000
_cell.length_b   1.000
_cell.length_c   1.000
_cell.angle_alpha   90.00
_cell.angle_beta   90.00
_cell.angle_gamma   90.00
#
_symmetry.space_group_name_H-M   'P 1'
#
loop_
_entity.id
_entity.type
_entity.pdbx_description
1 polymer ?
#
loop_
_entity_poly.entity_id
_entity_poly.type
_entity_poly.pdbx_seq_one_letter_code
_entity_poly.pdbx_strand_id
1 'polypeptide(L)'
;AAFFFLFTLLMICVRSSRDPRAAIQNGFWFFKFLILVAITVGAFYIPEGSFSNIWFYFGVVGSFLFTLIQLVLLIDFAHCWNQRWLCKAEECDSRAWYAGLFFFTLLFYTLSIAAVTLLFIYYTHPGTCYEGKVFIGLNLTLCFCVSIVAVLPKVQEAQPNSGLLQASVITLYTMFVTWLALSSVPDQKCNPHLLTRFGNGTILAGPDGYETHWWDAPNIVGLIVFILCTLFIGLRSSDHRQVNSLMQTEEGPSAPEIMQQQQVVAECRGQAFDNEQDGVTYSYSFFHFCLVLASLHIMMTLTN
;
A
#
# COMPACT_ATOMS: atom_id res chain seq x y z
N ALA A 1 8.77 -12.99 4.86
CA ALA A 1 8.40 -12.76 6.27
C ALA A 1 9.56 -12.99 7.25
N ALA A 2 10.05 -14.23 7.42
CA ALA A 2 11.02 -14.57 8.49
C ALA A 2 12.32 -13.73 8.48
N PHE A 3 12.89 -13.48 7.28
CA PHE A 3 14.07 -12.62 7.13
C PHE A 3 13.82 -11.20 7.67
N PHE A 4 12.75 -10.53 7.22
CA PHE A 4 12.40 -9.18 7.69
C PHE A 4 12.03 -9.16 9.18
N PHE A 5 11.44 -10.25 9.70
CA PHE A 5 11.11 -10.35 11.11
C PHE A 5 12.37 -10.43 11.98
N LEU A 6 13.36 -11.21 11.57
CA LEU A 6 14.68 -11.23 12.21
C LEU A 6 15.31 -9.83 12.24
N PHE A 7 15.26 -9.11 11.11
CA PHE A 7 15.78 -7.74 11.03
C PHE A 7 14.96 -6.74 11.87
N THR A 8 13.65 -6.95 11.99
CA THR A 8 12.78 -6.15 12.89
C THR A 8 13.27 -6.26 14.33
N LEU A 9 13.59 -7.48 14.78
CA LEU A 9 14.09 -7.75 16.14
C LEU A 9 15.51 -7.21 16.37
N LEU A 10 16.40 -7.38 15.40
CA LEU A 10 17.78 -6.89 15.48
C LEU A 10 17.86 -5.36 15.57
N MET A 11 16.93 -4.66 14.91
CA MET A 11 16.93 -3.19 14.81
C MET A 11 16.07 -2.49 15.87
N ILE A 12 15.63 -3.20 16.92
CA ILE A 12 14.87 -2.58 18.02
C ILE A 12 15.73 -1.54 18.75
N CYS A 13 15.15 -0.35 18.95
CA CYS A 13 15.76 0.77 19.67
C CYS A 13 17.13 1.22 19.12
N VAL A 14 17.37 1.12 17.82
CA VAL A 14 18.49 1.80 17.17
C VAL A 14 18.12 3.28 17.05
N ARG A 15 18.93 4.16 17.62
CA ARG A 15 18.65 5.61 17.68
C ARG A 15 19.63 6.46 16.87
N SER A 16 20.81 5.94 16.54
CA SER A 16 21.86 6.65 15.81
C SER A 16 22.61 5.67 14.90
N SER A 17 23.16 6.16 13.78
CA SER A 17 24.00 5.38 12.88
C SER A 17 25.34 4.95 13.48
N ARG A 18 25.72 5.51 14.65
CA ARG A 18 26.90 5.10 15.41
C ARG A 18 26.73 3.75 16.10
N ASP A 19 25.50 3.25 16.25
CA ASP A 19 25.28 1.92 16.76
C ASP A 19 25.89 0.87 15.80
N PRO A 20 26.62 -0.14 16.28
CA PRO A 20 27.21 -1.17 15.41
C PRO A 20 26.14 -1.94 14.61
N ARG A 21 24.89 -1.93 15.09
CA ARG A 21 23.71 -2.49 14.41
C ARG A 21 23.35 -1.71 13.13
N ALA A 22 23.60 -0.40 13.09
CA ALA A 22 23.38 0.40 11.88
C ALA A 22 24.38 0.03 10.77
N ALA A 23 25.60 -0.40 11.10
CA ALA A 23 26.53 -0.95 10.11
C ALA A 23 26.01 -2.24 9.48
N ILE A 24 25.27 -3.07 10.24
CA ILE A 24 24.57 -4.26 9.69
C ILE A 24 23.40 -3.81 8.81
N GLN A 25 22.66 -2.77 9.19
CA GLN A 25 21.54 -2.23 8.40
C GLN A 25 21.99 -1.66 7.05
N ASN A 26 23.06 -0.85 7.04
CA ASN A 26 23.52 -0.14 5.83
C ASN A 26 24.56 -0.94 5.02
N GLY A 27 25.21 -1.94 5.63
CA GLY A 27 26.26 -2.76 5.03
C GLY A 27 25.90 -4.24 4.83
N PHE A 28 26.93 -5.07 4.62
CA PHE A 28 26.85 -6.55 4.57
C PHE A 28 25.80 -7.15 3.60
N TRP A 29 25.57 -6.51 2.45
CA TRP A 29 24.57 -6.93 1.44
C TRP A 29 24.73 -8.38 0.98
N PHE A 30 25.97 -8.83 0.72
CA PHE A 30 26.24 -10.21 0.32
C PHE A 30 25.70 -11.23 1.33
N PHE A 31 25.99 -11.05 2.62
CA PHE A 31 25.53 -11.95 3.67
C PHE A 31 24.01 -11.89 3.88
N LYS A 32 23.40 -10.71 3.72
CA LYS A 32 21.93 -10.57 3.76
C LYS A 32 21.25 -11.41 2.68
N PHE A 33 21.73 -11.31 1.43
CA PHE A 33 21.20 -12.13 0.33
C PHE A 33 21.42 -13.62 0.58
N LEU A 34 22.59 -14.01 1.10
CA LEU A 34 22.86 -15.40 1.45
C LEU A 34 21.88 -15.94 2.51
N ILE A 35 21.64 -15.19 3.59
CA ILE A 35 20.68 -15.56 4.64
C ILE A 35 19.26 -15.64 4.07
N LEU A 36 18.86 -14.68 3.23
CA LEU A 36 17.54 -14.68 2.60
C LEU A 36 17.32 -15.91 1.72
N VAL A 37 18.29 -16.27 0.88
CA VAL A 37 18.24 -17.47 0.04
C VAL A 37 18.22 -18.73 0.91
N ALA A 38 19.08 -18.81 1.93
CA ALA A 38 19.13 -19.96 2.83
C ALA A 38 17.80 -20.19 3.57
N ILE A 39 17.16 -19.14 4.08
CA ILE A 39 15.83 -19.21 4.72
C ILE A 39 14.78 -19.67 3.70
N THR A 40 14.83 -19.15 2.46
CA THR A 40 13.89 -19.51 1.40
C THR A 40 14.01 -20.98 1.01
N VAL A 41 15.23 -21.47 0.79
CA VAL A 41 15.50 -22.89 0.47
C VAL A 41 15.09 -23.77 1.65
N GLY A 42 15.40 -23.36 2.88
CA GLY A 42 15.01 -24.08 4.09
C GLY A 42 13.49 -24.21 4.26
N ALA A 43 12.72 -23.20 3.84
CA ALA A 43 11.27 -23.21 3.94
C ALA A 43 10.61 -24.30 3.08
N PHE A 44 11.22 -24.73 1.96
CA PHE A 44 10.71 -25.83 1.13
C PHE A 44 10.74 -27.19 1.82
N TYR A 45 11.53 -27.35 2.89
CA TYR A 45 11.62 -28.60 3.65
C TYR A 45 10.60 -28.67 4.80
N ILE A 46 9.75 -27.65 4.98
CA ILE A 46 8.70 -27.67 5.99
C ILE A 46 7.58 -28.61 5.50
N PRO A 47 7.28 -29.70 6.22
CA PRO A 47 6.28 -30.66 5.79
C PRO A 47 4.86 -30.08 5.84
N GLU A 48 4.02 -30.52 4.92
CA GLU A 48 2.60 -30.20 4.93
C GLU A 48 1.92 -30.77 6.17
N GLY A 49 1.01 -29.99 6.77
CA GLY A 49 0.34 -30.37 8.01
C GLY A 49 -0.21 -29.16 8.75
N SER A 50 -0.13 -29.19 10.08
CA SER A 50 -0.64 -28.12 10.96
C SER A 50 0.02 -26.76 10.71
N PHE A 51 1.25 -26.73 10.20
CA PHE A 51 1.97 -25.50 9.90
C PHE A 51 1.24 -24.61 8.88
N SER A 52 0.71 -25.19 7.79
CA SER A 52 0.04 -24.43 6.73
C SER A 52 -1.22 -23.71 7.25
N ASN A 53 -2.04 -24.41 8.03
CA ASN A 53 -3.26 -23.83 8.62
C ASN A 53 -2.93 -22.69 9.60
N ILE A 54 -1.92 -22.87 10.45
CA ILE A 54 -1.49 -21.82 11.39
C ILE A 54 -0.92 -20.62 10.61
N TRP A 55 -0.11 -20.89 9.61
CA TRP A 55 0.53 -19.87 8.78
C TRP A 55 -0.49 -19.07 7.95
N PHE A 56 -1.57 -19.70 7.50
CA PHE A 56 -2.71 -19.03 6.87
C PHE A 56 -3.30 -17.93 7.77
N TYR A 57 -3.55 -18.21 9.06
CA TYR A 57 -4.07 -17.19 9.97
C TYR A 57 -3.08 -16.03 10.19
N PHE A 58 -1.78 -16.33 10.31
CA PHE A 58 -0.76 -15.28 10.34
C PHE A 58 -0.77 -14.44 9.05
N GLY A 59 -0.95 -15.08 7.90
CA GLY A 59 -1.10 -14.43 6.60
C GLY A 59 -2.30 -13.50 6.55
N VAL A 60 -3.49 -13.96 6.98
CA VAL A 60 -4.72 -13.16 7.01
C VAL A 60 -4.57 -11.94 7.91
N VAL A 61 -4.07 -12.12 9.13
CA VAL A 61 -3.85 -10.99 10.07
C VAL A 61 -2.80 -10.02 9.51
N GLY A 62 -1.70 -10.54 8.97
CA GLY A 62 -0.65 -9.71 8.38
C GLY A 62 -1.14 -8.92 7.17
N SER A 63 -1.95 -9.55 6.32
CA SER A 63 -2.58 -8.92 5.15
C SER A 63 -3.54 -7.81 5.56
N PHE A 64 -4.39 -8.04 6.57
CA PHE A 64 -5.29 -7.01 7.11
C PHE A 64 -4.53 -5.80 7.64
N LEU A 65 -3.49 -6.02 8.46
CA LEU A 65 -2.65 -4.93 8.98
C LEU A 65 -1.94 -4.19 7.84
N PHE A 66 -1.46 -4.90 6.83
CA PHE A 66 -0.82 -4.27 5.67
C PHE A 66 -1.80 -3.44 4.86
N THR A 67 -3.04 -3.90 4.65
CA THR A 67 -4.09 -3.11 3.98
C THR A 67 -4.39 -1.79 4.71
N LEU A 68 -4.35 -1.78 6.05
CA LEU A 68 -4.46 -0.53 6.83
C LEU A 68 -3.26 0.40 6.59
N ILE A 69 -2.04 -0.13 6.60
CA ILE A 69 -0.83 0.64 6.28
C ILE A 69 -0.90 1.18 4.85
N GLN A 70 -1.34 0.35 3.89
CA GLN A 70 -1.54 0.70 2.50
C GLN A 70 -2.50 1.88 2.34
N LEU A 71 -3.63 1.86 3.07
CA LEU A 71 -4.59 2.97 3.11
C LEU A 71 -3.94 4.25 3.64
N VAL A 72 -3.20 4.18 4.75
CA VAL A 72 -2.50 5.36 5.32
C VAL A 72 -1.49 5.95 4.34
N LEU A 73 -0.70 5.09 3.67
CA LEU A 73 0.26 5.52 2.65
C LEU A 73 -0.41 6.18 1.45
N LEU A 74 -1.57 5.66 1.05
CA LEU A 74 -2.32 6.19 -0.08
C LEU A 74 -2.99 7.53 0.26
N ILE A 75 -3.48 7.71 1.49
CA ILE A 75 -3.93 9.00 2.03
C ILE A 75 -2.79 10.02 2.01
N ASP A 76 -1.62 9.63 2.52
CA ASP A 76 -0.46 10.50 2.57
C ASP A 76 0.04 10.89 1.18
N PHE A 77 0.11 9.93 0.26
CA PHE A 77 0.42 10.19 -1.14
C PHE A 77 -0.54 11.23 -1.74
N ALA A 78 -1.84 11.08 -1.50
CA ALA A 78 -2.84 12.00 -2.03
C ALA A 78 -2.72 13.41 -1.44
N HIS A 79 -2.43 13.54 -0.14
CA HIS A 79 -2.13 14.83 0.48
C HIS A 79 -0.85 15.46 -0.08
N CYS A 80 0.23 14.68 -0.21
CA CYS A 80 1.48 15.14 -0.77
C CYS A 80 1.33 15.61 -2.22
N TRP A 81 0.55 14.89 -3.04
CA TRP A 81 0.22 15.30 -4.40
C TRP A 81 -0.54 16.63 -4.37
N ASN A 82 -1.64 16.71 -3.61
CA ASN A 82 -2.46 17.91 -3.51
C ASN A 82 -1.62 19.12 -3.09
N GLN A 83 -0.83 19.00 -2.02
CA GLN A 83 0.04 20.06 -1.52
C GLN A 83 1.07 20.50 -2.56
N ARG A 84 1.81 19.58 -3.18
CA ARG A 84 2.86 19.92 -4.17
C ARG A 84 2.29 20.65 -5.38
N TRP A 85 1.10 20.27 -5.84
CA TRP A 85 0.47 20.89 -7.01
C TRP A 85 -0.21 22.22 -6.65
N LEU A 86 -0.84 22.32 -5.48
CA LEU A 86 -1.41 23.58 -4.98
C LEU A 86 -0.32 24.63 -4.75
N CYS A 87 0.78 24.30 -4.08
CA CYS A 87 1.89 25.24 -3.88
C CYS A 87 2.43 25.77 -5.23
N LYS A 88 2.62 24.89 -6.22
CA LYS A 88 3.04 25.31 -7.56
C LYS A 88 2.00 26.18 -8.28
N ALA A 89 0.72 25.93 -8.03
CA ALA A 89 -0.36 26.72 -8.61
C ALA A 89 -0.39 28.14 -8.02
N GLU A 90 -0.17 28.27 -6.71
CA GLU A 90 -0.13 29.55 -5.98
C GLU A 90 1.15 30.34 -6.29
N GLU A 91 2.32 29.70 -6.23
CA GLU A 91 3.62 30.37 -6.45
C GLU A 91 3.83 30.81 -7.91
N CYS A 92 3.36 30.01 -8.88
CA CYS A 92 3.55 30.31 -10.30
C CYS A 92 2.33 30.99 -10.95
N ASP A 93 1.27 31.28 -10.20
CA ASP A 93 -0.06 31.75 -10.67
C ASP A 93 -0.55 31.04 -11.94
N SER A 94 -0.23 29.74 -12.04
CA SER A 94 -0.44 28.98 -13.26
C SER A 94 -1.76 28.23 -13.19
N ARG A 95 -2.74 28.72 -13.95
CA ARG A 95 -4.06 28.09 -14.11
C ARG A 95 -3.99 26.62 -14.58
N ALA A 96 -2.87 26.21 -15.18
CA ALA A 96 -2.66 24.83 -15.62
C ALA A 96 -2.60 23.83 -14.46
N TRP A 97 -2.00 24.18 -13.32
CA TRP A 97 -1.93 23.29 -12.15
C TRP A 97 -3.29 23.13 -11.48
N TYR A 98 -4.08 24.21 -11.39
CA TYR A 98 -5.47 24.15 -10.94
C TYR A 98 -6.34 23.29 -11.88
N ALA A 99 -6.20 23.47 -13.19
CA ALA A 99 -6.90 22.65 -14.17
C ALA A 99 -6.52 21.17 -14.06
N GLY A 100 -5.24 20.88 -13.80
CA GLY A 100 -4.75 19.52 -13.55
C GLY A 100 -5.35 18.89 -12.30
N LEU A 101 -5.36 19.61 -11.16
CA LEU A 101 -6.00 19.15 -9.92
C LEU A 101 -7.48 18.83 -10.13
N PHE A 102 -8.20 19.72 -10.82
CA PHE A 102 -9.61 19.53 -11.14
C PHE A 102 -9.82 18.32 -12.05
N PHE A 103 -9.00 18.16 -13.09
CA PHE A 103 -9.08 17.04 -14.03
C PHE A 103 -8.90 15.69 -13.33
N PHE A 104 -7.85 15.51 -12.52
CA PHE A 104 -7.63 14.25 -11.80
C PHE A 104 -8.73 13.97 -10.78
N THR A 105 -9.23 15.01 -10.11
CA THR A 105 -10.36 14.87 -9.18
C THR A 105 -11.61 14.34 -9.90
N LEU A 106 -11.97 14.94 -11.04
CA LEU A 106 -13.10 14.51 -11.86
C LEU A 106 -12.90 13.09 -12.41
N LEU A 107 -11.69 12.78 -12.88
CA LEU A 107 -11.33 11.46 -13.39
C LEU A 107 -11.54 10.37 -12.35
N PHE A 108 -11.02 10.55 -11.13
CA PHE A 108 -11.13 9.53 -10.08
C PHE A 108 -12.57 9.34 -9.59
N TYR A 109 -13.37 10.40 -9.49
CA TYR A 109 -14.79 10.23 -9.18
C TYR A 109 -15.56 9.54 -10.31
N THR A 110 -15.27 9.88 -11.57
CA THR A 110 -15.89 9.22 -12.72
C THR A 110 -15.57 7.73 -12.75
N LEU A 111 -14.30 7.37 -12.52
CA LEU A 111 -13.87 5.97 -12.39
C LEU A 111 -14.54 5.27 -11.21
N SER A 112 -14.70 5.96 -10.08
CA SER A 112 -15.38 5.40 -8.89
C SER A 112 -16.86 5.11 -9.16
N ILE A 113 -17.57 6.03 -9.84
CA ILE A 113 -18.98 5.85 -10.23
C ILE A 113 -19.11 4.70 -11.22
N ALA A 114 -18.21 4.63 -12.21
CA ALA A 114 -18.17 3.52 -13.15
C ALA A 114 -17.94 2.18 -12.43
N ALA A 115 -16.97 2.12 -11.51
CA ALA A 115 -16.69 0.93 -10.70
C ALA A 115 -17.91 0.49 -9.89
N VAL A 116 -18.57 1.39 -9.17
CA VAL A 116 -19.81 1.10 -8.43
C VAL A 116 -20.90 0.55 -9.34
N THR A 117 -21.08 1.16 -10.51
CA THR A 117 -22.08 0.73 -11.49
C THR A 117 -21.81 -0.69 -11.97
N LEU A 118 -20.55 -1.01 -12.29
CA LEU A 118 -20.14 -2.36 -12.69
C LEU A 118 -20.33 -3.36 -11.53
N LEU A 119 -19.98 -2.98 -10.30
CA LEU A 119 -20.18 -3.83 -9.12
C LEU A 119 -21.67 -4.15 -8.90
N PHE A 120 -22.56 -3.18 -9.05
CA PHE A 120 -24.00 -3.42 -8.97
C PHE A 120 -24.49 -4.34 -10.09
N ILE A 121 -24.03 -4.17 -11.34
CA ILE A 121 -24.47 -4.99 -12.47
C ILE A 121 -24.00 -6.44 -12.33
N TYR A 122 -22.74 -6.66 -11.97
CA TYR A 122 -22.11 -7.98 -12.03
C TYR A 122 -22.17 -8.78 -10.73
N TYR A 123 -22.13 -8.12 -9.57
CA TYR A 123 -22.09 -8.79 -8.26
C TYR A 123 -23.42 -8.72 -7.51
N THR A 124 -24.44 -8.08 -8.10
CA THR A 124 -25.76 -8.02 -7.49
C THR A 124 -26.86 -8.49 -8.43
N HIS A 125 -27.47 -9.62 -8.10
CA HIS A 125 -28.68 -10.10 -8.78
C HIS A 125 -29.96 -9.75 -8.00
N PRO A 126 -31.10 -9.58 -8.68
CA PRO A 126 -32.39 -9.43 -8.01
C PRO A 126 -32.70 -10.71 -7.19
N GLY A 127 -32.91 -10.54 -5.87
CA GLY A 127 -33.40 -11.58 -4.95
C GLY A 127 -32.36 -12.34 -4.12
N THR A 128 -31.20 -12.72 -4.67
CA THR A 128 -30.31 -13.71 -4.01
C THR A 128 -29.03 -13.13 -3.39
N CYS A 129 -28.43 -12.10 -4.00
CA CYS A 129 -27.15 -11.54 -3.55
C CYS A 129 -27.33 -10.30 -2.68
N TYR A 130 -27.93 -10.45 -1.49
CA TYR A 130 -28.23 -9.31 -0.62
C TYR A 130 -26.98 -8.73 0.05
N GLU A 131 -25.99 -9.56 0.41
CA GLU A 131 -24.78 -9.11 1.10
C GLU A 131 -23.94 -8.17 0.24
N GLY A 132 -23.74 -8.52 -1.03
CA GLY A 132 -23.04 -7.65 -1.98
C GLY A 132 -23.71 -6.28 -2.12
N LYS A 133 -25.06 -6.24 -2.17
CA LYS A 133 -25.81 -4.96 -2.23
C LYS A 133 -25.59 -4.11 -0.99
N VAL A 134 -25.63 -4.71 0.19
CA VAL A 134 -25.44 -4.00 1.46
C VAL A 134 -24.01 -3.45 1.54
N PHE A 135 -23.00 -4.25 1.21
CA PHE A 135 -21.60 -3.80 1.27
C PHE A 135 -21.30 -2.68 0.26
N ILE A 136 -21.76 -2.81 -0.98
CA ILE A 136 -21.57 -1.74 -1.98
C ILE A 136 -22.30 -0.47 -1.54
N GLY A 137 -23.56 -0.57 -1.09
CA GLY A 137 -24.35 0.58 -0.65
C GLY A 137 -23.76 1.29 0.57
N LEU A 138 -23.26 0.54 1.55
CA LEU A 138 -22.63 1.09 2.75
C LEU A 138 -21.32 1.81 2.41
N ASN A 139 -20.44 1.20 1.61
CA ASN A 139 -19.18 1.82 1.19
C ASN A 139 -19.42 3.09 0.37
N LEU A 140 -20.40 3.08 -0.55
CA LEU A 140 -20.77 4.26 -1.32
C LEU A 140 -21.25 5.40 -0.42
N THR A 141 -22.10 5.08 0.57
CA THR A 141 -22.61 6.07 1.53
C THR A 141 -21.47 6.68 2.35
N LEU A 142 -20.55 5.85 2.85
CA LEU A 142 -19.39 6.32 3.61
C LEU A 142 -18.48 7.21 2.75
N CYS A 143 -18.20 6.82 1.49
CA CYS A 143 -17.39 7.64 0.58
C CYS A 143 -18.04 8.99 0.29
N PHE A 144 -19.37 9.02 0.13
CA PHE A 144 -20.12 10.26 -0.05
C PHE A 144 -20.01 11.17 1.20
N CYS A 145 -20.18 10.61 2.41
CA CYS A 145 -20.01 11.35 3.66
C CYS A 145 -18.58 11.91 3.80
N VAL A 146 -17.56 11.12 3.52
CA VAL A 146 -16.14 11.57 3.57
C VAL A 146 -15.89 12.69 2.57
N SER A 147 -16.47 12.61 1.37
CA SER A 147 -16.35 13.65 0.34
C SER A 147 -16.97 14.98 0.79
N ILE A 148 -18.10 14.93 1.49
CA ILE A 148 -18.72 16.13 2.10
C ILE A 148 -17.78 16.69 3.17
N VAL A 149 -17.34 15.85 4.12
CA VAL A 149 -16.47 16.25 5.23
C VAL A 149 -15.17 16.90 4.73
N ALA A 150 -14.58 16.41 3.63
CA ALA A 150 -13.36 16.97 3.04
C ALA A 150 -13.51 18.40 2.49
N VAL A 151 -14.75 18.86 2.22
CA VAL A 151 -15.04 20.21 1.70
C VAL A 151 -15.56 21.15 2.79
N LEU A 152 -15.83 20.65 4.01
CA LEU A 152 -16.31 21.50 5.09
C LEU A 152 -15.25 22.56 5.46
N PRO A 153 -15.62 23.85 5.54
CA PRO A 153 -14.68 24.93 5.86
C PRO A 153 -13.95 24.70 7.18
N LYS A 154 -14.63 24.15 8.20
CA LYS A 154 -14.04 23.82 9.50
C LYS A 154 -12.94 22.77 9.44
N VAL A 155 -13.03 21.83 8.50
CA VAL A 155 -12.00 20.79 8.30
C VAL A 155 -10.82 21.38 7.54
N GLN A 156 -11.07 22.21 6.53
CA GLN A 156 -10.03 22.90 5.77
C GLN A 156 -9.27 23.93 6.62
N GLU A 157 -9.94 24.62 7.55
CA GLU A 157 -9.31 25.49 8.55
C GLU A 157 -8.32 24.71 9.44
N ALA A 158 -8.66 23.47 9.84
CA ALA A 158 -7.81 22.64 10.68
C ALA A 158 -6.73 21.87 9.91
N GLN A 159 -6.98 21.59 8.62
CA GLN A 159 -6.08 20.85 7.72
C GLN A 159 -6.17 21.44 6.30
N PRO A 160 -5.35 22.46 5.97
CA PRO A 160 -5.43 23.17 4.69
C PRO A 160 -5.04 22.29 3.48
N ASN A 161 -4.31 21.20 3.73
CA ASN A 161 -3.92 20.22 2.71
C ASN A 161 -5.03 19.21 2.40
N SER A 162 -6.15 19.23 3.15
CA SER A 162 -7.32 18.40 2.86
C SER A 162 -8.08 18.97 1.67
N GLY A 163 -8.38 18.13 0.69
CA GLY A 163 -8.99 18.58 -0.55
C GLY A 163 -9.76 17.48 -1.26
N LEU A 164 -10.50 17.89 -2.29
CA LEU A 164 -11.39 17.01 -3.02
C LEU A 164 -10.64 15.91 -3.81
N LEU A 165 -9.39 16.17 -4.21
CA LEU A 165 -8.50 15.19 -4.85
C LEU A 165 -8.18 14.02 -3.92
N GLN A 166 -7.92 14.30 -2.63
CA GLN A 166 -7.63 13.25 -1.66
C GLN A 166 -8.88 12.39 -1.44
N ALA A 167 -10.05 13.00 -1.24
CA ALA A 167 -11.31 12.26 -1.10
C ALA A 167 -11.64 11.38 -2.32
N SER A 168 -11.37 11.84 -3.56
CA SER A 168 -11.64 11.07 -4.77
C SER A 168 -10.70 9.86 -4.94
N VAL A 169 -9.41 10.02 -4.59
CA VAL A 169 -8.43 8.93 -4.58
C VAL A 169 -8.81 7.84 -3.57
N ILE A 170 -9.21 8.23 -2.35
CA ILE A 170 -9.65 7.28 -1.31
C ILE A 170 -10.96 6.59 -1.70
N THR A 171 -11.89 7.32 -2.32
CA THR A 171 -13.13 6.73 -2.84
C THR A 171 -12.82 5.64 -3.88
N LEU A 172 -11.91 5.92 -4.83
CA LEU A 172 -11.53 4.94 -5.85
C LEU A 172 -10.87 3.70 -5.24
N TYR A 173 -9.95 3.88 -4.29
CA TYR A 173 -9.34 2.77 -3.56
C TYR A 173 -10.36 1.96 -2.77
N THR A 174 -11.34 2.61 -2.15
CA THR A 174 -12.42 1.92 -1.42
C THR A 174 -13.27 1.06 -2.35
N MET A 175 -13.56 1.55 -3.57
CA MET A 175 -14.25 0.75 -4.59
C MET A 175 -13.40 -0.43 -5.07
N PHE A 176 -12.09 -0.26 -5.19
CA PHE A 176 -11.17 -1.35 -5.50
C PHE A 176 -11.15 -2.42 -4.40
N VAL A 177 -11.02 -2.04 -3.11
CA VAL A 177 -11.04 -3.00 -1.99
C VAL A 177 -12.40 -3.69 -1.88
N THR A 178 -13.49 -2.97 -2.16
CA THR A 178 -14.85 -3.55 -2.22
C THR A 178 -14.94 -4.60 -3.34
N TRP A 179 -14.38 -4.30 -4.52
CA TRP A 179 -14.32 -5.25 -5.63
C TRP A 179 -13.50 -6.49 -5.26
N LEU A 180 -12.35 -6.31 -4.61
CA LEU A 180 -11.51 -7.42 -4.15
C LEU A 180 -12.27 -8.33 -3.19
N ALA A 181 -12.99 -7.76 -2.21
CA ALA A 181 -13.79 -8.52 -1.26
C ALA A 181 -14.93 -9.31 -1.93
N LEU A 182 -15.63 -8.69 -2.88
CA LEU A 182 -16.72 -9.34 -3.63
C LEU A 182 -16.22 -10.46 -4.55
N SER A 183 -15.04 -10.29 -5.14
CA SER A 183 -14.40 -11.30 -6.00
C SER A 183 -13.98 -12.56 -5.23
N SER A 184 -13.86 -12.47 -3.90
CA SER A 184 -13.55 -13.60 -3.02
C SER A 184 -14.78 -14.28 -2.42
N VAL A 185 -16.01 -13.87 -2.78
CA VAL A 185 -17.24 -14.53 -2.32
C VAL A 185 -17.37 -15.90 -3.00
N PRO A 186 -17.48 -17.01 -2.25
CA PRO A 186 -17.51 -18.37 -2.78
C PRO A 186 -18.90 -18.81 -3.30
N ASP A 187 -19.70 -17.88 -3.84
CA ASP A 187 -21.02 -18.16 -4.41
C ASP A 187 -21.03 -17.88 -5.92
N GLN A 188 -21.12 -18.94 -6.72
CA GLN A 188 -21.17 -18.88 -8.18
C GLN A 188 -22.34 -18.05 -8.73
N LYS A 189 -23.44 -17.91 -7.97
CA LYS A 189 -24.58 -17.09 -8.41
C LYS A 189 -24.33 -15.60 -8.25
N CYS A 190 -23.42 -15.21 -7.36
CA CYS A 190 -23.16 -13.84 -6.98
C CYS A 190 -21.77 -13.35 -7.39
N ASN A 191 -20.90 -14.27 -7.81
CA ASN A 191 -19.54 -13.97 -8.24
C ASN A 191 -19.30 -14.52 -9.66
N PRO A 192 -19.25 -13.65 -10.68
CA PRO A 192 -19.05 -14.05 -12.06
C PRO A 192 -17.63 -14.57 -12.35
N HIS A 193 -16.67 -14.39 -11.42
CA HIS A 193 -15.31 -14.91 -11.56
C HIS A 193 -15.20 -16.41 -11.24
N LEU A 194 -16.21 -17.01 -10.59
CA LEU A 194 -16.20 -18.44 -10.31
C LEU A 194 -16.67 -19.24 -11.54
N LEU A 195 -15.86 -20.18 -12.00
CA LEU A 195 -16.21 -21.10 -13.09
C LEU A 195 -17.53 -21.85 -12.78
N THR A 196 -18.47 -21.82 -13.73
CA THR A 196 -19.69 -22.64 -13.70
C THR A 196 -19.33 -24.12 -13.79
N ARG A 197 -19.25 -24.81 -12.65
CA ARG A 197 -19.25 -26.28 -12.61
C ARG A 197 -20.70 -26.77 -12.63
N PHE A 198 -21.27 -26.96 -13.83
CA PHE A 198 -22.51 -27.73 -13.96
C PHE A 198 -22.20 -29.21 -13.68
N GLY A 199 -22.69 -29.72 -12.55
CA GLY A 199 -22.46 -31.11 -12.15
C GLY A 199 -23.36 -32.12 -12.87
N ASN A 200 -22.73 -33.27 -13.18
CA ASN A 200 -23.28 -34.63 -13.34
C ASN A 200 -23.28 -35.30 -14.72
N GLY A 201 -22.19 -35.17 -15.49
CA GLY A 201 -21.89 -36.14 -16.55
C GLY A 201 -20.40 -36.11 -16.95
N THR A 202 -19.73 -37.26 -16.87
CA THR A 202 -18.46 -37.50 -17.56
C THR A 202 -18.73 -37.49 -19.06
N ILE A 203 -18.44 -36.37 -19.73
CA ILE A 203 -18.22 -36.35 -21.16
C ILE A 203 -16.90 -35.60 -21.39
N LEU A 204 -15.95 -36.35 -21.96
CA LEU A 204 -14.69 -35.86 -22.51
C LEU A 204 -14.98 -34.69 -23.47
N ALA A 205 -14.69 -33.47 -23.05
CA ALA A 205 -14.71 -32.30 -23.91
C ALA A 205 -13.27 -31.97 -24.31
N GLY A 206 -12.82 -32.52 -25.45
CA GLY A 206 -11.73 -31.99 -26.28
C GLY A 206 -10.33 -31.82 -25.67
N PRO A 207 -9.30 -31.56 -26.49
CA PRO A 207 -7.92 -31.42 -26.03
C PRO A 207 -7.58 -30.04 -25.44
N ASP A 208 -8.57 -29.27 -24.97
CA ASP A 208 -8.36 -27.95 -24.36
C ASP A 208 -8.81 -28.00 -22.89
N GLY A 209 -8.10 -28.82 -22.12
CA GLY A 209 -8.15 -28.79 -20.66
C GLY A 209 -7.50 -27.51 -20.16
N TYR A 210 -8.20 -26.82 -19.26
CA TYR A 210 -7.70 -25.71 -18.43
C TYR A 210 -7.37 -24.42 -19.20
N GLU A 211 -8.38 -23.59 -19.45
CA GLU A 211 -8.16 -22.14 -19.44
C GLU A 211 -8.37 -21.69 -17.98
N THR A 212 -7.33 -21.80 -17.15
CA THR A 212 -7.20 -20.87 -16.03
C THR A 212 -7.28 -19.49 -16.65
N HIS A 213 -8.33 -18.71 -16.39
CA HIS A 213 -8.35 -17.34 -16.85
C HIS A 213 -7.24 -16.60 -16.11
N TRP A 214 -6.07 -16.53 -16.75
CA TRP A 214 -4.80 -15.96 -16.28
C TRP A 214 -4.87 -14.44 -16.01
N TRP A 215 -6.08 -13.87 -16.02
CA TRP A 215 -6.39 -12.48 -15.70
C TRP A 215 -7.39 -12.43 -14.54
N ASP A 216 -6.91 -12.73 -13.34
CA ASP A 216 -7.57 -12.25 -12.12
C ASP A 216 -7.30 -10.75 -11.99
N ALA A 217 -8.06 -9.97 -12.75
CA ALA A 217 -7.95 -8.52 -12.78
C ALA A 217 -7.92 -7.87 -11.38
N PRO A 218 -8.70 -8.32 -10.36
CA PRO A 218 -8.57 -7.79 -9.00
C PRO A 218 -7.17 -8.02 -8.39
N ASN A 219 -6.60 -9.22 -8.58
CA ASN A 219 -5.28 -9.58 -8.05
C ASN A 219 -4.17 -8.80 -8.76
N ILE A 220 -4.27 -8.61 -10.08
CA ILE A 220 -3.31 -7.82 -10.87
C ILE A 220 -3.33 -6.35 -10.43
N VAL A 221 -4.51 -5.75 -10.32
CA VAL A 221 -4.64 -4.37 -9.84
C VAL A 221 -4.13 -4.27 -8.40
N GLY A 222 -4.45 -5.24 -7.54
CA GLY A 222 -3.92 -5.33 -6.17
C GLY A 222 -2.39 -5.37 -6.12
N LEU A 223 -1.76 -6.15 -7.01
CA LEU A 223 -0.30 -6.22 -7.11
C LEU A 223 0.31 -4.89 -7.57
N ILE A 224 -0.32 -4.19 -8.52
CA ILE A 224 0.13 -2.85 -8.94
C ILE A 224 0.06 -1.87 -7.76
N VAL A 225 -1.05 -1.83 -7.03
CA VAL A 225 -1.20 -0.95 -5.85
C VAL A 225 -0.19 -1.35 -4.77
N PHE A 226 0.04 -2.65 -4.55
CA PHE A 226 1.06 -3.15 -3.62
C PHE A 226 2.47 -2.65 -3.98
N ILE A 227 2.86 -2.76 -5.24
CA ILE A 227 4.18 -2.30 -5.72
C ILE A 227 4.30 -0.79 -5.54
N LEU A 228 3.30 -0.01 -5.95
CA LEU A 228 3.31 1.45 -5.82
C LEU A 228 3.42 1.89 -4.35
N CYS A 229 2.64 1.27 -3.45
CA CYS A 229 2.71 1.57 -2.02
C CYS A 229 4.06 1.16 -1.40
N THR A 230 4.60 0.00 -1.78
CA THR A 230 5.91 -0.46 -1.28
C THR A 230 7.05 0.46 -1.76
N LEU A 231 7.00 0.90 -3.02
CA LEU A 231 7.92 1.91 -3.53
C LEU A 231 7.76 3.23 -2.79
N PHE A 232 6.53 3.64 -2.50
CA PHE A 232 6.25 4.86 -1.74
C PHE A 232 6.79 4.79 -0.30
N ILE A 233 6.73 3.63 0.37
CA ILE A 233 7.41 3.43 1.68
C ILE A 233 8.91 3.69 1.53
N GLY A 234 9.54 3.14 0.50
CA GLY A 234 10.97 3.35 0.22
C GLY A 234 11.31 4.83 -0.02
N LEU A 235 10.53 5.50 -0.87
CA LEU A 235 10.69 6.93 -1.14
C LEU A 235 10.52 7.77 0.12
N ARG A 236 9.44 7.54 0.89
CA ARG A 236 9.18 8.28 2.13
C ARG A 236 10.25 8.03 3.19
N SER A 237 10.77 6.81 3.29
CA SER A 237 11.89 6.49 4.19
C SER A 237 13.20 7.18 3.81
N SER A 238 13.33 7.66 2.57
CA SER A 238 14.49 8.39 2.05
C SER A 238 14.33 9.91 2.02
N ASP A 239 13.10 10.43 2.08
CA ASP A 239 12.81 11.84 1.81
C ASP A 239 12.84 12.69 3.10
N HIS A 240 13.83 13.57 3.17
CA HIS A 240 14.29 14.32 4.35
C HIS A 240 13.28 15.31 4.96
N ARG A 241 12.19 15.70 4.27
CA ARG A 241 11.38 16.88 4.66
C ARG A 241 9.97 16.60 5.19
N GLN A 242 9.32 15.50 4.82
CA GLN A 242 7.91 15.26 5.17
C GLN A 242 7.72 14.28 6.35
N VAL A 243 8.75 13.51 6.72
CA VAL A 243 8.70 12.57 7.86
C VAL A 243 8.76 13.31 9.20
N ASN A 244 9.51 14.42 9.29
CA ASN A 244 9.64 15.20 10.54
C ASN A 244 8.30 15.80 11.02
N SER A 245 7.42 16.19 10.10
CA SER A 245 6.11 16.80 10.43
C SER A 245 5.09 15.76 10.91
N LEU A 246 5.20 14.51 10.47
CA LEU A 246 4.26 13.42 10.82
C LEU A 246 4.75 12.51 11.96
N MET A 247 6.04 12.56 12.31
CA MET A 247 6.65 11.76 13.40
C MET A 247 6.90 12.55 14.70
N GLN A 248 6.45 13.81 14.79
CA GLN A 248 6.62 14.70 15.97
C GLN A 248 8.09 14.89 16.41
N THR A 249 9.00 15.19 15.48
CA THR A 249 10.43 15.46 15.80
C THR A 249 10.84 16.94 15.70
N GLU A 250 9.90 17.89 15.77
CA GLU A 250 10.28 19.30 15.89
C GLU A 250 10.74 19.63 17.31
N GLU A 251 12.05 19.76 17.52
CA GLU A 251 12.67 20.87 18.28
C GLU A 251 14.15 21.04 17.82
N GLY A 252 14.44 22.04 16.97
CA GLY A 252 15.84 22.45 16.70
C GLY A 252 16.06 23.29 15.43
N PRO A 253 16.70 24.47 15.49
CA PRO A 253 16.83 25.37 14.34
C PRO A 253 18.10 25.15 13.50
N SER A 254 18.03 25.52 12.21
CA SER A 254 19.15 25.77 11.26
C SER A 254 20.05 24.57 10.85
N ALA A 255 19.49 23.58 10.14
CA ALA A 255 20.23 22.47 9.53
C ALA A 255 20.72 22.62 8.05
N PRO A 256 20.31 23.60 7.21
CA PRO A 256 20.51 23.46 5.77
C PRO A 256 21.96 23.68 5.28
N GLU A 257 22.76 24.52 5.93
CA GLU A 257 24.11 24.87 5.45
C GLU A 257 25.19 23.83 5.82
N ILE A 258 25.11 23.25 7.03
CA ILE A 258 26.07 22.24 7.50
C ILE A 258 25.91 20.94 6.70
N MET A 259 24.67 20.53 6.43
CA MET A 259 24.36 19.30 5.72
C MET A 259 24.82 19.33 4.25
N GLN A 260 24.70 20.49 3.60
CA GLN A 260 25.13 20.69 2.22
C GLN A 260 26.66 20.64 2.08
N GLN A 261 27.40 21.17 3.05
CA GLN A 261 28.86 21.13 3.05
C GLN A 261 29.41 19.71 3.29
N GLN A 262 28.73 18.95 4.14
CA GLN A 262 29.12 17.58 4.51
C GLN A 262 28.77 16.57 3.39
N GLN A 263 27.70 16.82 2.62
CA GLN A 263 27.32 16.06 1.43
C GLN A 263 28.34 16.20 0.28
N VAL A 264 28.83 17.42 0.02
CA VAL A 264 29.88 17.67 -0.99
C VAL A 264 31.20 16.97 -0.64
N VAL A 265 31.55 16.91 0.65
CA VAL A 265 32.78 16.23 1.11
C VAL A 265 32.69 14.71 0.96
N ALA A 266 31.52 14.11 1.20
CA ALA A 266 31.30 12.67 1.03
C ALA A 266 31.34 12.26 -0.45
N GLU A 267 30.76 13.07 -1.33
CA GLU A 267 30.77 12.86 -2.79
C GLU A 267 32.19 12.92 -3.37
N CYS A 268 33.03 13.86 -2.91
CA CYS A 268 34.46 13.91 -3.27
C CYS A 268 35.27 12.70 -2.77
N ARG A 269 34.84 12.03 -1.69
CA ARG A 269 35.51 10.84 -1.14
C ARG A 269 34.96 9.51 -1.68
N GLY A 270 33.94 9.54 -2.54
CA GLY A 270 33.24 8.33 -3.00
C GLY A 270 32.59 7.55 -1.86
N GLN A 271 32.32 8.19 -0.73
CA GLN A 271 31.64 7.59 0.43
C GLN A 271 30.16 7.95 0.38
N ALA A 272 29.30 6.97 0.66
CA ALA A 272 27.90 7.24 0.91
C ALA A 272 27.77 8.22 2.09
N PHE A 273 27.08 9.33 1.88
CA PHE A 273 26.87 10.36 2.90
C PHE A 273 25.97 9.81 4.03
N ASP A 274 26.53 9.63 5.22
CA ASP A 274 25.79 9.18 6.41
C ASP A 274 25.24 10.38 7.18
N ASN A 275 23.96 10.68 6.93
CA ASN A 275 23.22 11.77 7.56
C ASN A 275 22.48 11.36 8.84
N GLU A 276 22.70 10.14 9.35
CA GLU A 276 21.95 9.59 10.50
C GLU A 276 22.81 9.51 11.79
N GLN A 277 23.91 10.27 11.82
CA GLN A 277 24.90 10.25 12.89
C GLN A 277 24.35 10.72 14.24
N ASP A 278 23.50 11.76 14.23
CA ASP A 278 22.93 12.34 15.45
C ASP A 278 21.51 11.81 15.75
N GLY A 279 20.88 11.14 14.78
CA GLY A 279 19.56 10.52 14.92
C GLY A 279 19.13 9.80 13.65
N VAL A 280 18.43 8.67 13.78
CA VAL A 280 17.86 7.96 12.61
C VAL A 280 16.65 8.71 12.05
N THR A 281 16.56 8.83 10.72
CA THR A 281 15.48 9.58 10.03
C THR A 281 14.13 8.84 10.13
N TYR A 282 14.19 7.52 10.32
CA TYR A 282 13.04 6.66 10.47
C TYR A 282 13.38 5.49 11.41
N SER A 283 12.36 4.89 12.03
CA SER A 283 12.55 3.68 12.83
C SER A 283 12.86 2.47 11.94
N TYR A 284 14.10 2.00 11.97
CA TYR A 284 14.55 0.82 11.22
C TYR A 284 13.72 -0.43 11.54
N SER A 285 13.35 -0.61 12.81
CA SER A 285 12.52 -1.74 13.25
C SER A 285 11.11 -1.65 12.65
N PHE A 286 10.49 -0.47 12.67
CA PHE A 286 9.16 -0.27 12.06
C PHE A 286 9.19 -0.48 10.54
N PHE A 287 10.23 -0.02 9.86
CA PHE A 287 10.40 -0.25 8.42
C PHE A 287 10.43 -1.74 8.08
N HIS A 288 11.25 -2.53 8.79
CA HIS A 288 11.30 -3.98 8.58
C HIS A 288 9.98 -4.68 8.96
N PHE A 289 9.29 -4.20 10.00
CA PHE A 289 7.98 -4.70 10.36
C PHE A 289 6.95 -4.49 9.24
N CYS A 290 6.93 -3.32 8.61
CA CYS A 290 6.11 -3.07 7.43
C CYS A 290 6.44 -4.04 6.28
N LEU A 291 7.71 -4.39 6.07
CA LEU A 291 8.11 -5.38 5.05
C LEU A 291 7.73 -6.83 5.44
N VAL A 292 7.67 -7.16 6.73
CA VAL A 292 7.07 -8.43 7.19
C VAL A 292 5.61 -8.49 6.76
N LEU A 293 4.84 -7.46 7.09
CA LEU A 293 3.41 -7.38 6.75
C LEU A 293 3.20 -7.38 5.23
N ALA A 294 4.01 -6.64 4.47
CA ALA A 294 4.00 -6.65 3.01
C ALA A 294 4.21 -8.06 2.44
N SER A 295 5.17 -8.80 3.01
CA SER A 295 5.46 -10.16 2.56
C SER A 295 4.35 -11.17 2.92
N LEU A 296 3.59 -10.93 4.00
CA LEU A 296 2.41 -11.73 4.34
C LEU A 296 1.22 -11.38 3.45
N HIS A 297 1.05 -10.10 3.11
CA HIS A 297 0.01 -9.64 2.20
C HIS A 297 0.18 -10.23 0.80
N ILE A 298 1.38 -10.12 0.20
CA ILE A 298 1.64 -10.67 -1.15
C ILE A 298 1.47 -12.19 -1.19
N MET A 299 1.83 -12.89 -0.10
CA MET A 299 1.57 -14.33 0.02
C MET A 299 0.07 -14.61 -0.11
N MET A 300 -0.76 -13.92 0.68
CA MET A 300 -2.22 -14.11 0.64
C MET A 300 -2.83 -13.73 -0.71
N THR A 301 -2.34 -12.68 -1.37
CA THR A 301 -2.84 -12.23 -2.67
C THR A 301 -2.48 -13.20 -3.80
N LEU A 302 -1.30 -13.83 -3.74
CA LEU A 302 -0.84 -14.77 -4.79
C LEU A 302 -1.43 -16.17 -4.64
N THR A 303 -1.97 -16.52 -3.47
CA THR A 303 -2.56 -17.84 -3.19
C THR A 303 -4.09 -17.82 -3.13
N ASN A 304 -4.72 -16.75 -3.64
CA ASN A 304 -6.17 -16.56 -3.64
C ASN A 304 -6.85 -17.32 -4.78
#